data_AF-A1BDJ3-F1
#
_entry.id   AF-A1BDJ3-F1
#
_cell.length_a   1.000
_cell.length_b   1.000
_cell.length_c   1.000
_cell.angle_alpha   90.00
_cell.angle_beta   90.00
_cell.angle_gamma   90.00
#
_symmetry.space_group_name_H-M   'P 1'
#
loop_
_entity.id
_entity.type
_entity.pdbx_description
1 polymer ?
#
loop_
_entity_poly.entity_id
_entity_poly.type
_entity_poly.pdbx_seq_one_letter_code
_entity_poly.pdbx_strand_id
1 'polypeptide(L)'
;MEKAADLLLGNPVLLLIAVIAAVMVLFSCLRNMFRLALFAAALFVLYIAYLSLTGGDAPAAVREIQETIAASFSHVSTMIKSFFDLLKSR
;
A
#
# COMPACT_ATOMS: atom_id res chain seq x y z
N MET A 1 -20.46 0.04 29.50
CA MET A 1 -19.76 0.35 28.22
C MET A 1 -20.07 -0.70 27.15
N GLU A 2 -21.23 -1.36 27.17
CA GLU A 2 -21.60 -2.44 26.22
C GLU A 2 -22.46 -1.95 25.05
N LYS A 3 -23.01 -0.74 25.14
CA LYS A 3 -24.02 -0.23 24.19
C LYS A 3 -23.46 0.21 22.84
N ALA A 4 -22.17 0.54 22.75
CA ALA A 4 -21.57 0.96 21.48
C ALA A 4 -21.39 -0.21 20.50
N ALA A 5 -20.96 -1.38 20.99
CA ALA A 5 -20.81 -2.58 20.17
C ALA A 5 -22.17 -3.20 19.81
N ASP A 6 -23.12 -3.21 20.75
CA ASP A 6 -24.46 -3.77 20.55
C ASP A 6 -25.29 -2.96 19.52
N LEU A 7 -25.10 -1.63 19.48
CA LEU A 7 -25.75 -0.78 18.48
C LEU A 7 -25.17 -0.96 17.07
N LEU A 8 -23.86 -1.24 16.95
CA LEU A 8 -23.21 -1.51 15.67
C LEU A 8 -23.56 -2.88 15.11
N LEU A 9 -23.79 -3.89 15.95
CA LEU A 9 -24.17 -5.24 15.54
C LEU A 9 -25.69 -5.42 15.37
N GLY A 10 -26.50 -4.66 16.11
CA GLY A 10 -27.96 -4.76 16.07
C GLY A 10 -28.64 -4.06 14.90
N ASN A 11 -27.91 -3.27 14.10
CA ASN A 11 -28.48 -2.53 12.97
C ASN A 11 -27.60 -2.64 11.70
N PRO A 12 -28.03 -3.36 10.64
CA PRO A 12 -27.23 -3.59 9.44
C PRO A 12 -26.86 -2.30 8.69
N VAL A 13 -27.64 -1.24 8.87
CA VAL A 13 -27.38 0.09 8.30
C VAL A 13 -26.10 0.72 8.89
N LEU A 14 -25.82 0.52 10.18
CA LEU A 14 -24.64 1.08 10.84
C LEU A 14 -23.35 0.37 10.39
N LEU A 15 -23.40 -0.96 10.19
CA LEU A 15 -22.30 -1.70 9.56
C LEU A 15 -21.99 -1.17 8.16
N LEU A 16 -23.02 -0.89 7.35
CA LEU A 16 -22.85 -0.35 6.02
C LEU A 16 -22.12 1.01 6.04
N ILE A 17 -22.50 1.90 6.95
CA ILE A 17 -21.84 3.21 7.12
C ILE A 17 -20.38 3.03 7.56
N ALA A 18 -20.10 2.09 8.47
CA ALA A 18 -18.74 1.78 8.91
C ALA A 18 -17.87 1.22 7.76
N VAL A 19 -18.42 0.35 6.92
CA VAL A 19 -17.72 -0.17 5.73
C VAL A 19 -17.43 0.94 4.73
N ILE A 20 -18.42 1.80 4.43
CA ILE A 20 -18.23 2.94 3.53
C ILE A 20 -17.16 3.89 4.08
N ALA A 21 -17.18 4.18 5.38
CA ALA A 21 -16.17 5.01 6.03
C ALA A 21 -14.77 4.38 5.95
N ALA A 22 -14.65 3.07 6.20
CA ALA A 22 -13.38 2.34 6.07
C ALA A 22 -12.83 2.42 4.64
N VAL A 23 -13.69 2.18 3.62
CA VAL A 23 -13.31 2.30 2.21
C VAL A 23 -12.91 3.73 1.87
N MET A 24 -13.62 4.75 2.38
CA MET A 24 -13.30 6.16 2.15
C MET A 24 -11.95 6.56 2.76
N VAL A 25 -11.61 6.03 3.94
CA VAL A 25 -10.30 6.22 4.58
C VAL A 25 -9.20 5.52 3.77
N LEU A 26 -9.42 4.27 3.35
CA LEU A 26 -8.53 3.53 2.45
C LEU A 26 -8.26 4.31 1.16
N PHE A 27 -9.32 4.81 0.52
CA PHE A 27 -9.23 5.57 -0.73
C PHE A 27 -8.54 6.92 -0.55
N SER A 28 -8.78 7.59 0.57
CA SER A 28 -8.13 8.86 0.91
C SER A 28 -6.64 8.68 1.19
N CYS A 29 -6.27 7.60 1.90
CA CYS A 29 -4.88 7.23 2.13
C CYS A 29 -4.15 6.97 0.80
N LEU A 30 -4.78 6.21 -0.10
CA LEU A 30 -4.25 5.98 -1.44
C LEU A 30 -4.10 7.28 -2.23
N ARG A 31 -5.16 8.09 -2.32
CA ARG A 31 -5.19 9.37 -3.06
C ARG A 31 -4.08 10.32 -2.63
N ASN A 32 -3.81 10.41 -1.34
CA ASN A 32 -2.76 11.29 -0.81
C ASN A 32 -1.36 10.74 -1.12
N MET A 33 -1.17 9.41 -1.00
CA MET A 33 0.11 8.76 -1.25
C MET A 33 0.51 8.84 -2.73
N PHE A 34 -0.45 8.84 -3.67
CA PHE A 34 -0.18 9.05 -5.09
C PHE A 34 0.48 10.39 -5.41
N ARG A 35 0.15 11.46 -4.66
CA ARG A 35 0.77 12.77 -4.89
C ARG A 35 2.25 12.77 -4.55
N LEU A 36 2.63 12.05 -3.48
CA LEU A 36 4.02 11.84 -3.10
C LEU A 36 4.72 10.86 -4.06
N ALA A 37 4.04 9.79 -4.46
CA ALA A 37 4.57 8.83 -5.42
C ALA A 37 4.87 9.49 -6.77
N LEU A 38 4.03 10.41 -7.25
CA LEU A 38 4.28 11.19 -8.47
C LEU A 38 5.51 12.08 -8.33
N PHE A 39 5.67 12.76 -7.19
CA PHE A 39 6.84 13.60 -6.94
C PHE A 39 8.13 12.76 -6.85
N ALA A 40 8.08 11.62 -6.15
CA ALA A 40 9.18 10.68 -6.07
C ALA A 40 9.51 10.08 -7.45
N ALA A 41 8.52 9.70 -8.24
CA ALA A 41 8.70 9.21 -9.60
C ALA A 41 9.34 10.27 -10.51
N ALA A 42 8.93 11.54 -10.42
CA ALA A 42 9.54 12.62 -11.17
C ALA A 42 11.02 12.81 -10.80
N LEU A 43 11.34 12.80 -9.51
CA LEU A 43 12.74 12.82 -9.04
C LEU A 43 13.51 11.59 -9.51
N PHE A 44 12.87 10.42 -9.55
CA PHE A 44 13.46 9.18 -10.04
C PHE A 44 13.83 9.26 -11.51
N VAL A 45 12.91 9.73 -12.35
CA VAL A 45 13.14 9.92 -13.78
C VAL A 45 14.29 10.91 -14.00
N LEU A 46 14.32 12.00 -13.23
CA LEU A 46 15.41 12.98 -13.28
C LEU A 46 16.75 12.37 -12.86
N TYR A 47 16.77 11.54 -11.81
CA TYR A 47 17.96 10.85 -11.34
C TYR A 47 18.51 9.86 -12.37
N ILE A 48 17.64 9.04 -12.98
CA ILE A 48 18.04 8.11 -14.04
C ILE A 48 18.57 8.87 -15.27
N ALA A 49 17.95 9.99 -15.65
CA ALA A 49 18.42 10.82 -16.75
C ALA A 49 19.82 11.41 -16.48
N TYR A 50 20.06 11.90 -15.25
CA TYR A 50 21.38 12.36 -14.83
C TYR A 50 22.42 11.25 -14.86
N LEU A 51 22.07 10.05 -14.39
CA LEU A 51 22.96 8.89 -14.39
C LEU A 51 23.36 8.49 -15.82
N SER A 52 22.41 8.54 -16.76
CA SER A 52 22.63 8.24 -18.17
C SER A 52 23.59 9.23 -18.86
N LEU A 53 23.60 10.50 -18.45
CA LEU A 53 24.52 11.53 -18.97
C LEU A 53 25.94 11.40 -18.40
N THR A 54 26.06 10.90 -17.17
CA THR A 54 27.35 10.79 -16.46
C THR A 54 28.09 9.48 -16.79
N GLY A 55 27.53 8.65 -17.67
CA GLY A 55 28.08 7.32 -18.00
C GLY A 55 27.93 6.29 -16.89
N GLY A 56 27.11 6.59 -15.87
CA GLY A 56 26.75 5.62 -14.84
C GLY A 56 25.75 4.60 -15.39
N ASP A 57 25.84 3.35 -14.93
CA ASP A 57 24.93 2.28 -15.33
C ASP A 57 23.49 2.53 -14.83
N ALA A 58 22.75 3.38 -15.54
CA ALA A 58 21.31 3.55 -15.43
C ALA A 58 20.54 2.22 -15.28
N PRO A 59 20.85 1.16 -16.06
CA PRO A 59 20.18 -0.13 -15.87
C PRO A 59 20.51 -0.81 -14.53
N ALA A 60 21.70 -0.59 -13.95
CA ALA A 60 22.07 -1.19 -12.67
C ALA A 60 21.27 -0.58 -11.50
N ALA A 61 21.14 0.75 -11.47
CA ALA A 61 20.33 1.44 -10.48
C ALA A 61 18.86 0.96 -10.52
N VAL A 62 18.28 0.85 -11.71
CA VAL A 62 16.90 0.35 -11.86
C VAL A 62 16.77 -1.09 -11.35
N ARG A 63 17.78 -1.93 -11.55
CA ARG A 63 17.75 -3.33 -11.12
C ARG A 63 17.79 -3.48 -9.60
N GLU A 64 18.65 -2.72 -8.92
CA GLU A 64 18.74 -2.72 -7.45
C GLU A 64 17.41 -2.29 -6.80
N ILE A 65 16.75 -1.30 -7.39
CA ILE A 65 15.44 -0.82 -6.95
C ILE A 65 14.37 -1.89 -7.18
N GLN A 66 14.38 -2.58 -8.33
CA GLN A 66 13.45 -3.69 -8.60
C GLN A 66 13.63 -4.84 -7.62
N GLU A 67 14.88 -5.23 -7.31
CA GLU A 67 15.18 -6.28 -6.34
C GLU A 67 14.70 -5.90 -4.93
N THR A 68 14.93 -4.67 -4.50
CA THR A 68 14.47 -4.16 -3.20
C THR A 68 12.94 -4.12 -3.09
N ILE A 69 12.26 -3.68 -4.15
CA ILE A 69 10.79 -3.67 -4.21
C ILE A 69 10.26 -5.11 -4.21
N ALA A 70 10.84 -6.01 -5.02
CA ALA A 70 10.43 -7.41 -5.09
C ALA A 70 10.63 -8.15 -3.75
N ALA A 71 11.75 -7.90 -3.07
CA ALA A 71 12.01 -8.44 -1.73
C ALA A 71 10.97 -7.94 -0.72
N SER A 72 10.63 -6.66 -0.75
CA SER A 72 9.61 -6.07 0.13
C SER A 72 8.20 -6.63 -0.16
N PHE A 73 7.84 -6.75 -1.45
CA PHE A 73 6.53 -7.26 -1.87
C PHE A 73 6.36 -8.74 -1.50
N SER A 74 7.43 -9.54 -1.60
CA SER A 74 7.39 -10.95 -1.19
C SER A 74 7.23 -11.10 0.33
N HIS A 75 7.88 -10.26 1.14
CA HIS A 75 7.68 -10.23 2.60
C HIS A 75 6.24 -9.87 2.97
N VAL A 76 5.67 -8.84 2.34
CA VAL A 76 4.26 -8.44 2.55
C VAL A 76 3.30 -9.53 2.09
N SER A 77 3.54 -10.13 0.91
CA SER A 77 2.73 -11.25 0.40
C SER A 77 2.75 -12.45 1.35
N THR A 78 3.90 -12.72 1.99
CA THR A 78 4.03 -13.83 2.93
C THR A 78 3.25 -13.53 4.21
N MET A 79 3.35 -12.32 4.75
CA MET A 79 2.54 -11.92 5.91
C MET A 79 1.03 -12.02 5.60
N ILE A 80 0.58 -11.47 4.47
CA ILE A 80 -0.83 -11.54 4.08
C ILE A 80 -1.30 -12.98 3.93
N LYS A 81 -0.50 -13.86 3.31
CA LYS A 81 -0.83 -15.30 3.20
C LYS A 81 -0.98 -15.93 4.58
N SER A 82 -0.03 -15.72 5.49
CA SER A 82 -0.11 -16.25 6.85
C SER A 82 -1.36 -15.75 7.60
N PHE A 83 -1.73 -14.48 7.43
CA PHE A 83 -2.96 -13.94 7.99
C PHE A 83 -4.22 -14.55 7.37
N PHE A 84 -4.23 -14.76 6.05
CA PHE A 84 -5.35 -15.37 5.36
C PHE A 84 -5.52 -16.85 5.73
N ASP A 85 -4.42 -17.60 5.85
CA ASP A 85 -4.43 -18.98 6.31
C ASP A 85 -4.94 -19.08 7.75
N LEU A 86 -4.57 -18.13 8.63
CA LEU A 86 -5.11 -18.03 9.99
C LEU A 86 -6.62 -17.74 10.01
N LEU A 87 -7.12 -16.87 9.13
CA LEU A 87 -8.54 -16.56 9.00
C LEU A 87 -9.35 -17.72 8.40
N LYS A 88 -8.75 -18.49 7.49
CA LYS A 88 -9.39 -19.66 6.86
C LYS A 88 -9.40 -20.90 7.74
N SER A 89 -8.53 -20.94 8.76
CA SER A 89 -8.42 -22.05 9.72
C SER A 89 -9.37 -21.96 10.91
N ARG A 90 -10.18 -20.89 11.03
CA ARG A 90 -11.28 -20.78 11.99
C ARG A 90 -12.63 -20.92 11.29
#